data_AF-A0A7V3PSA7-F1
#
_entry.id   AF-A0A7V3PSA7-F1
#
_cell.length_a   1.000
_cell.length_b   1.000
_cell.length_c   1.000
_cell.angle_alpha   90.00
_cell.angle_beta   90.00
_cell.angle_gamma   90.00
#
_symmetry.space_group_name_H-M   'P 1'
#
loop_
_entity.id
_entity.type
_entity.pdbx_description
1 polymer ?
#
loop_
_entity_poly.entity_id
_entity_poly.type
_entity_poly.pdbx_seq_one_letter_code
_entity_poly.pdbx_strand_id
1 'polypeptide(L)'
;MGKRLYLTRCRQLSIMKFVPSRVFANRGFTLVELLVVISVIGILLAFFVPTMISRVTTNARRTATLQEMNVIREAIMGNPDLRIGGEVAGYGFKQDVGRLPRDLVELVTKNPFEGIYAQRMYVGKETLPSWDPYIQKGWNGPYLREDGEMGYLYDAWGTEYKYWIENNETLGLKSAGPDGLFWGQPGAVKDDDIKVRF
;
A
#
# COMPACT_ATOMS: atom_id res chain seq x y z
N MET A 1 -44.65 52.68 -54.27
CA MET A 1 -43.84 52.08 -55.36
C MET A 1 -42.86 51.08 -54.75
N GLY A 2 -43.29 49.85 -54.50
CA GLY A 2 -42.47 48.78 -53.91
C GLY A 2 -42.05 47.78 -54.97
N LYS A 3 -40.73 47.56 -55.14
CA LYS A 3 -40.16 46.69 -56.17
C LYS A 3 -40.35 45.21 -55.80
N ARG A 4 -40.83 44.45 -56.77
CA ARG A 4 -41.11 43.01 -56.75
C ARG A 4 -39.80 42.23 -56.99
N LEU A 5 -39.33 41.47 -56.02
CA LEU A 5 -38.22 40.53 -56.17
C LEU A 5 -38.78 39.11 -56.28
N TYR A 6 -38.50 38.45 -57.39
CA TYR A 6 -38.92 37.08 -57.67
C TYR A 6 -37.94 36.10 -57.00
N LEU A 7 -38.50 35.10 -56.31
CA LEU A 7 -37.77 33.95 -55.77
C LEU A 7 -37.29 33.06 -56.92
N THR A 8 -36.00 33.07 -57.20
CA THR A 8 -35.39 32.07 -58.09
C THR A 8 -35.17 30.79 -57.30
N ARG A 9 -35.96 29.77 -57.64
CA ARG A 9 -35.87 28.38 -57.16
C ARG A 9 -34.45 27.84 -57.42
N CYS A 10 -33.60 27.84 -56.38
CA CYS A 10 -32.30 27.18 -56.46
C CYS A 10 -32.53 25.67 -56.36
N ARG A 11 -32.29 24.98 -57.48
CA ARG A 11 -32.51 23.55 -57.68
C ARG A 11 -31.48 22.77 -56.87
N GLN A 12 -31.93 21.99 -55.89
CA GLN A 12 -31.09 21.08 -55.11
C GLN A 12 -30.50 20.01 -56.04
N LEU A 13 -29.30 20.25 -56.54
CA LEU A 13 -28.49 19.25 -57.22
C LEU A 13 -27.94 18.31 -56.16
N SER A 14 -28.65 17.20 -55.94
CA SER A 14 -28.15 16.05 -55.20
C SER A 14 -27.01 15.43 -56.00
N ILE A 15 -25.78 15.89 -55.74
CA ILE A 15 -24.56 15.25 -56.23
C ILE A 15 -24.25 14.14 -55.23
N MET A 16 -25.01 13.05 -55.28
CA MET A 16 -24.61 11.82 -54.64
C MET A 16 -23.47 11.25 -55.49
N LYS A 17 -22.23 11.62 -55.15
CA LYS A 17 -21.05 10.97 -55.69
C LYS A 17 -21.14 9.50 -55.32
N PHE A 18 -21.22 8.64 -56.33
CA PHE A 18 -21.06 7.20 -56.20
C PHE A 18 -19.69 6.97 -55.56
N VAL A 19 -19.64 6.77 -54.25
CA VAL A 19 -18.44 6.33 -53.55
C VAL A 19 -18.32 4.86 -53.91
N PRO A 20 -17.33 4.43 -54.71
CA PRO A 20 -17.08 3.02 -54.84
C PRO A 20 -16.62 2.54 -53.47
N SER A 21 -17.50 1.84 -52.76
CA SER A 21 -17.11 1.00 -51.64
C SER A 21 -16.12 -0.02 -52.20
N ARG A 22 -14.83 0.25 -52.06
CA ARG A 22 -13.82 -0.80 -52.20
C ARG A 22 -14.15 -1.77 -51.08
N VAL A 23 -14.93 -2.80 -51.41
CA VAL A 23 -15.02 -4.00 -50.59
C VAL A 23 -13.57 -4.48 -50.52
N PHE A 24 -12.92 -4.22 -49.39
CA PHE A 24 -11.71 -4.94 -49.07
C PHE A 24 -12.12 -6.40 -49.17
N ALA A 25 -11.62 -7.08 -50.19
CA ALA A 25 -11.68 -8.53 -50.22
C ALA A 25 -11.09 -8.96 -48.87
N ASN A 26 -11.93 -9.51 -48.00
CA ASN A 26 -11.50 -10.09 -46.74
C ASN A 26 -10.63 -11.29 -47.11
N ARG A 27 -9.34 -11.01 -47.39
CA ARG A 27 -8.30 -12.01 -47.41
C ARG A 27 -8.23 -12.50 -45.96
N GLY A 28 -8.87 -13.64 -45.71
CA GLY A 28 -8.77 -14.30 -44.41
C GLY A 28 -7.31 -14.56 -44.06
N PHE A 29 -6.99 -14.49 -42.77
CA PHE A 29 -5.66 -14.83 -42.27
C PHE A 29 -5.25 -16.22 -42.73
N THR A 30 -4.02 -16.35 -43.22
CA THR A 30 -3.49 -17.68 -43.56
C THR A 30 -3.13 -18.42 -42.26
N LEU A 31 -3.20 -19.76 -42.27
CA LEU A 31 -2.77 -20.58 -41.12
C LEU A 31 -1.30 -20.29 -40.74
N VAL A 32 -0.46 -20.01 -41.74
CA VAL A 32 0.96 -19.69 -41.54
C VAL A 32 1.12 -18.33 -40.86
N GLU A 33 0.33 -17.34 -41.21
CA GLU A 33 0.37 -16.01 -40.58
C GLU A 33 -0.02 -16.08 -39.10
N LEU A 34 -1.07 -16.83 -38.77
CA LEU A 34 -1.43 -17.06 -37.37
C LEU A 34 -0.30 -17.81 -36.62
N LEU A 35 0.31 -18.81 -37.25
CA LEU A 35 1.43 -19.57 -36.67
C LEU A 35 2.63 -18.67 -36.37
N VAL A 36 3.02 -17.80 -37.31
CA VAL A 36 4.12 -16.86 -37.12
C VAL A 36 3.79 -15.83 -36.03
N VAL A 37 2.55 -15.35 -35.97
CA VAL A 37 2.14 -14.37 -34.94
C VAL A 37 2.19 -14.98 -33.54
N ILE A 38 1.61 -16.17 -33.33
CA ILE A 38 1.64 -16.81 -32.02
C ILE A 38 3.06 -17.23 -31.62
N SER A 39 3.93 -17.58 -32.57
CA SER A 39 5.32 -17.91 -32.28
C SER A 39 6.12 -16.68 -31.87
N VAL A 40 5.96 -15.54 -32.55
CA VAL A 40 6.61 -14.28 -32.19
C VAL A 40 6.10 -13.77 -30.84
N ILE A 41 4.79 -13.81 -30.58
CA ILE A 41 4.22 -13.44 -29.28
C ILE A 41 4.76 -14.36 -28.17
N GLY A 42 4.87 -15.67 -28.42
CA GLY A 42 5.43 -16.61 -27.45
C GLY A 42 6.88 -16.29 -27.09
N ILE A 43 7.72 -15.98 -28.09
CA ILE A 43 9.13 -15.59 -27.87
C ILE A 43 9.19 -14.27 -27.06
N LEU A 44 8.39 -13.27 -27.41
CA LEU A 44 8.37 -12.00 -26.70
C LEU A 44 7.93 -12.17 -25.25
N LEU A 45 6.85 -12.91 -25.01
CA LEU A 45 6.33 -13.15 -23.66
C LEU A 45 7.34 -13.87 -22.78
N ALA A 46 8.12 -14.81 -23.32
CA ALA A 46 9.15 -15.53 -22.56
C ALA A 46 10.19 -14.59 -21.92
N PHE A 47 10.58 -13.50 -22.60
CA PHE A 47 11.52 -12.51 -22.07
C PHE A 47 10.85 -11.43 -21.22
N PHE A 48 9.66 -10.98 -21.62
CA PHE A 48 9.02 -9.82 -20.98
C PHE A 48 8.37 -10.17 -19.63
N VAL A 49 7.72 -11.33 -19.52
CA VAL A 49 6.92 -11.70 -18.34
C VAL A 49 7.74 -11.75 -17.03
N PRO A 50 8.93 -12.39 -16.98
CA PRO A 50 9.68 -12.49 -15.72
C PRO A 50 10.06 -11.12 -15.13
N THR A 51 10.49 -10.18 -15.97
CA THR A 51 10.98 -8.87 -15.52
C THR A 51 9.87 -7.95 -15.00
N MET A 52 8.67 -8.04 -15.57
CA MET A 52 7.49 -7.29 -15.12
C MET A 52 7.01 -7.78 -13.76
N ILE A 53 6.88 -9.10 -13.58
CA ILE A 53 6.39 -9.69 -12.32
C ILE A 53 7.30 -9.30 -11.15
N SER A 54 8.62 -9.38 -11.31
CA SER A 54 9.56 -9.02 -10.24
C SER A 54 9.46 -7.54 -9.83
N ARG A 55 9.22 -6.62 -10.78
CA ARG A 55 9.09 -5.18 -10.49
C ARG A 55 7.74 -4.81 -9.88
N VAL A 56 6.66 -5.40 -10.39
CA VAL A 56 5.32 -5.14 -9.87
C VAL A 56 5.19 -5.67 -8.44
N THR A 57 5.73 -6.86 -8.16
CA THR A 57 5.66 -7.46 -6.82
C THR A 57 6.48 -6.69 -5.80
N THR A 58 7.70 -6.24 -6.14
CA THR A 58 8.55 -5.47 -5.22
C THR A 58 7.98 -4.09 -4.89
N ASN A 59 7.45 -3.37 -5.89
CA ASN A 59 6.79 -2.10 -5.66
C ASN A 59 5.51 -2.27 -4.83
N ALA A 60 4.68 -3.30 -5.14
CA ALA A 60 3.48 -3.60 -4.36
C ALA A 60 3.80 -3.91 -2.90
N ARG A 61 4.84 -4.74 -2.64
CA ARG A 61 5.33 -5.05 -1.29
C ARG A 61 5.79 -3.79 -0.57
N ARG A 62 6.57 -2.92 -1.22
CA ARG A 62 7.02 -1.65 -0.64
C ARG A 62 5.85 -0.74 -0.25
N THR A 63 4.86 -0.62 -1.12
CA THR A 63 3.66 0.17 -0.84
C THR A 63 2.86 -0.43 0.33
N ALA A 64 2.69 -1.75 0.36
CA ALA A 64 2.02 -2.44 1.47
C ALA A 64 2.75 -2.22 2.80
N THR A 65 4.07 -2.44 2.84
CA THR A 65 4.91 -2.21 4.02
C THR A 65 4.80 -0.76 4.50
N LEU A 66 4.84 0.22 3.60
CA LEU A 66 4.69 1.63 3.97
C LEU A 66 3.31 1.93 4.56
N GLN A 67 2.24 1.40 3.96
CA GLN A 67 0.88 1.57 4.46
C GLN A 67 0.72 0.96 5.85
N GLU A 68 1.23 -0.25 6.05
CA GLU A 68 1.21 -0.94 7.33
C GLU A 68 1.99 -0.18 8.40
N MET A 69 3.21 0.26 8.10
CA MET A 69 4.00 1.09 9.02
C MET A 69 3.30 2.41 9.38
N ASN A 70 2.54 3.01 8.45
CA ASN A 70 1.74 4.21 8.74
C ASN A 70 0.57 3.90 9.68
N VAL A 71 -0.10 2.75 9.51
CA VAL A 71 -1.15 2.29 10.42
C VAL A 71 -0.56 2.03 11.82
N ILE A 72 0.61 1.39 11.91
CA ILE A 72 1.29 1.16 13.19
C ILE A 72 1.72 2.50 13.81
N ARG A 73 2.25 3.44 13.03
CA ARG A 73 2.58 4.80 13.50
C ARG A 73 1.34 5.46 14.11
N GLU A 74 0.21 5.44 13.41
CA GLU A 74 -1.04 6.04 13.89
C GLU A 74 -1.56 5.33 15.15
N ALA A 75 -1.42 4.01 15.26
CA ALA A 75 -1.74 3.28 16.48
C ALA A 75 -0.87 3.71 17.67
N ILE A 76 0.42 4.00 17.43
CA ILE A 76 1.37 4.43 18.46
C ILE A 76 1.14 5.89 18.87
N MET A 77 1.07 6.78 17.88
CA MET A 77 1.12 8.23 18.05
C MET A 77 -0.26 8.88 18.11
N GLY A 78 -1.28 8.18 17.64
CA GLY A 78 -2.60 8.72 17.41
C GLY A 78 -2.73 9.31 16.01
N ASN A 79 -3.96 9.70 15.68
CA ASN A 79 -4.26 10.42 14.45
C ASN A 79 -4.80 11.81 14.81
N PRO A 80 -4.03 12.89 14.57
CA PRO A 80 -4.43 14.24 14.92
C PRO A 80 -5.57 14.79 14.06
N ASP A 81 -5.81 14.20 12.87
CA ASP A 81 -6.87 14.62 11.96
C ASP A 81 -8.23 14.07 12.39
N LEU A 82 -8.25 13.01 13.22
CA LEU A 82 -9.47 12.48 13.81
C LEU A 82 -9.96 13.41 14.92
N ARG A 83 -10.85 14.33 14.53
CA ARG A 83 -11.52 15.25 15.45
C ARG A 83 -13.00 14.89 15.56
N ILE A 84 -13.48 14.68 16.78
CA ILE A 84 -14.90 14.44 17.07
C ILE A 84 -15.39 15.61 17.92
N GLY A 85 -16.40 16.34 17.45
CA GLY A 85 -16.92 17.51 18.16
C GLY A 85 -15.91 18.66 18.30
N GLY A 86 -14.85 18.70 17.48
CA GLY A 86 -13.79 19.71 17.54
C GLY A 86 -12.59 19.34 18.41
N GLU A 87 -12.69 18.28 19.22
CA GLU A 87 -11.59 17.74 20.03
C GLU A 87 -10.88 16.60 19.31
N VAL A 88 -9.57 16.46 19.54
CA VAL A 88 -8.77 15.35 19.01
C VAL A 88 -9.24 14.07 19.71
N ALA A 89 -9.75 13.12 18.93
CA ALA A 89 -10.30 11.87 19.43
C ALA A 89 -9.40 10.66 19.13
N GLY A 90 -8.46 10.79 18.20
CA GLY A 90 -7.53 9.72 17.83
C GLY A 90 -6.31 9.66 18.74
N TYR A 91 -6.46 9.35 20.03
CA TYR A 91 -5.31 9.13 20.91
C TYR A 91 -4.66 7.77 20.63
N GLY A 92 -3.33 7.75 20.55
CA GLY A 92 -2.55 6.54 20.35
C GLY A 92 -1.97 5.99 21.65
N PHE A 93 -1.38 4.81 21.56
CA PHE A 93 -0.74 4.10 22.68
C PHE A 93 0.16 5.00 23.54
N LYS A 94 0.99 5.84 22.90
CA LYS A 94 1.94 6.70 23.60
C LYS A 94 1.24 7.69 24.53
N GLN A 95 0.10 8.23 24.11
CA GLN A 95 -0.64 9.20 24.91
C GLN A 95 -1.36 8.52 26.07
N ASP A 96 -1.97 7.37 25.81
CA ASP A 96 -2.78 6.63 26.77
C ASP A 96 -1.90 5.96 27.84
N VAL A 97 -0.83 5.27 27.42
CA VAL A 97 0.08 4.55 28.33
C VAL A 97 1.20 5.44 28.86
N GLY A 98 1.54 6.53 28.17
CA GLY A 98 2.59 7.47 28.58
C GLY A 98 4.02 7.07 28.18
N ARG A 99 4.19 5.99 27.40
CA ARG A 99 5.46 5.56 26.82
C ARG A 99 5.25 4.97 25.43
N LEU A 100 6.32 4.89 24.63
CA LEU A 100 6.29 4.07 23.42
C LEU A 100 6.11 2.58 23.78
N PRO A 101 5.52 1.79 22.88
CA PRO A 101 5.43 0.36 23.10
C PRO A 101 6.83 -0.24 23.17
N ARG A 102 7.07 -1.18 24.10
CA ARG A 102 8.36 -1.91 24.14
C ARG A 102 8.45 -2.92 23.01
N ASP A 103 7.29 -3.39 22.57
CA ASP A 103 7.09 -4.33 21.49
C ASP A 103 5.74 -4.04 20.85
N LEU A 104 5.61 -4.30 19.54
CA LEU A 104 4.37 -4.02 18.81
C LEU A 104 3.19 -4.85 19.34
N VAL A 105 3.42 -5.98 20.02
CA VAL A 105 2.36 -6.77 20.65
C VAL A 105 1.56 -5.97 21.68
N GLU A 106 2.16 -4.97 22.33
CA GLU A 106 1.46 -4.10 23.27
C GLU A 106 0.35 -3.26 22.60
N LEU A 107 0.41 -3.10 21.27
CA LEU A 107 -0.64 -2.43 20.51
C LEU A 107 -1.90 -3.29 20.35
N VAL A 108 -1.82 -4.60 20.55
CA VAL A 108 -2.92 -5.53 20.30
C VAL A 108 -3.42 -6.17 21.59
N THR A 109 -2.54 -6.39 22.57
CA THR A 109 -2.92 -6.99 23.85
C THR A 109 -2.46 -6.18 25.04
N LYS A 110 -3.33 -6.10 26.04
CA LYS A 110 -2.99 -5.60 27.37
C LYS A 110 -2.14 -6.60 28.17
N ASN A 111 -2.40 -7.89 27.98
CA ASN A 111 -1.75 -8.98 28.71
C ASN A 111 -0.98 -9.87 27.72
N PRO A 112 0.34 -9.66 27.56
CA PRO A 112 1.15 -10.40 26.61
C PRO A 112 1.57 -11.79 27.13
N PHE A 113 1.13 -12.20 28.33
CA PHE A 113 1.42 -13.51 28.92
C PHE A 113 0.39 -14.59 28.56
N GLU A 114 -0.66 -14.23 27.82
CA GLU A 114 -1.76 -15.12 27.45
C GLU A 114 -1.86 -15.29 25.92
N GLY A 115 -2.56 -16.36 25.50
CA GLY A 115 -2.86 -16.62 24.10
C GLY A 115 -1.61 -16.82 23.22
N ILE A 116 -1.71 -16.37 21.98
CA ILE A 116 -0.65 -16.48 20.95
C ILE A 116 0.62 -15.66 21.30
N TYR A 117 0.54 -14.75 22.26
CA TYR A 117 1.63 -13.84 22.65
C TYR A 117 2.52 -14.37 23.78
N ALA A 118 2.07 -15.41 24.50
CA ALA A 118 2.70 -15.88 25.72
C ALA A 118 4.19 -16.20 25.54
N GLN A 119 4.55 -16.78 24.38
CA GLN A 119 5.90 -17.22 24.07
C GLN A 119 6.83 -16.09 23.57
N ARG A 120 6.28 -14.93 23.19
CA ARG A 120 7.10 -13.82 22.69
C ARG A 120 7.88 -13.18 23.82
N MET A 121 9.21 -13.10 23.67
CA MET A 121 10.10 -12.50 24.66
C MET A 121 10.56 -11.13 24.20
N TYR A 122 10.34 -10.11 25.03
CA TYR A 122 10.87 -8.78 24.84
C TYR A 122 11.17 -8.14 26.20
N VAL A 123 12.07 -7.16 26.21
CA VAL A 123 12.54 -6.51 27.44
C VAL A 123 11.40 -5.70 28.07
N GLY A 124 11.19 -5.89 29.37
CA GLY A 124 10.10 -5.22 30.09
C GLY A 124 8.71 -5.73 29.70
N LYS A 125 8.59 -6.99 29.29
CA LYS A 125 7.28 -7.63 29.13
C LYS A 125 6.50 -7.56 30.46
N GLU A 126 5.35 -6.91 30.43
CA GLU A 126 4.49 -6.67 31.60
C GLU A 126 3.02 -6.62 31.17
N THR A 127 2.09 -6.83 32.11
CA THR A 127 0.68 -6.55 31.87
C THR A 127 0.45 -5.07 32.02
N LEU A 128 -0.08 -4.43 30.98
CA LEU A 128 -0.28 -2.98 30.97
C LEU A 128 -1.42 -2.59 31.93
N PRO A 129 -1.34 -1.41 32.57
CA PRO A 129 -2.41 -0.90 33.42
C PRO A 129 -3.69 -0.75 32.59
N SER A 130 -4.85 -1.08 33.18
CA SER A 130 -6.13 -0.90 32.50
C SER A 130 -6.46 0.60 32.37
N TRP A 131 -7.20 0.98 31.33
CA TRP A 131 -7.67 2.35 31.16
C TRP A 131 -8.45 2.85 32.37
N ASP A 132 -8.03 4.00 32.89
CA ASP A 132 -8.71 4.78 33.91
C ASP A 132 -9.28 6.06 33.26
N PRO A 133 -10.61 6.20 33.20
CA PRO A 133 -11.27 7.35 32.57
C PRO A 133 -11.12 8.66 33.36
N TYR A 134 -10.77 8.62 34.64
CA TYR A 134 -10.63 9.82 35.47
C TYR A 134 -9.31 10.54 35.23
N ILE A 135 -8.22 9.78 35.13
CA ILE A 135 -6.88 10.32 34.83
C ILE A 135 -6.51 10.21 33.35
N GLN A 136 -7.35 9.57 32.53
CA GLN A 136 -7.16 9.34 31.10
C GLN A 136 -5.82 8.67 30.81
N LYS A 137 -5.52 7.60 31.56
CA LYS A 137 -4.28 6.82 31.44
C LYS A 137 -4.54 5.33 31.50
N GLY A 138 -3.66 4.57 30.86
CA GLY A 138 -3.70 3.11 30.81
C GLY A 138 -3.97 2.61 29.40
N TRP A 139 -3.96 1.31 29.22
CA TRP A 139 -4.24 0.68 27.94
C TRP A 139 -5.72 0.78 27.59
N ASN A 140 -6.05 1.52 26.52
CA ASN A 140 -7.41 1.84 26.10
C ASN A 140 -7.90 1.04 24.89
N GLY A 141 -7.14 0.04 24.44
CA GLY A 141 -7.68 -0.92 23.47
C GLY A 141 -6.60 -1.66 22.69
N PRO A 142 -7.03 -2.65 21.91
CA PRO A 142 -6.23 -3.03 20.77
C PRO A 142 -6.24 -1.83 19.80
N TYR A 143 -5.10 -1.16 19.69
CA TYR A 143 -4.83 -0.07 18.75
C TYR A 143 -4.62 -0.60 17.32
N LEU A 144 -4.31 -1.89 17.19
CA LEU A 144 -4.24 -2.62 15.92
C LEU A 144 -5.20 -3.80 15.91
N ARG A 145 -5.66 -4.17 14.72
CA ARG A 145 -6.45 -5.38 14.52
C ARG A 145 -5.50 -6.58 14.38
N GLU A 146 -5.85 -7.65 15.07
CA GLU A 146 -5.18 -8.94 14.97
C GLU A 146 -5.99 -9.94 14.16
N ASP A 147 -5.30 -10.76 13.36
CA ASP A 147 -5.86 -11.84 12.56
C ASP A 147 -5.55 -13.26 13.10
N GLY A 148 -4.70 -13.37 14.11
CA GLY A 148 -4.32 -14.62 14.78
C GLY A 148 -2.93 -15.12 14.40
N GLU A 149 -2.26 -14.49 13.44
CA GLU A 149 -0.94 -14.87 12.93
C GLU A 149 0.17 -13.89 13.35
N MET A 150 -0.18 -12.80 14.05
CA MET A 150 0.72 -11.70 14.38
C MET A 150 1.43 -11.10 13.16
N GLY A 151 0.72 -11.01 12.04
CA GLY A 151 1.27 -10.51 10.77
C GLY A 151 1.84 -9.10 10.87
N TYR A 152 1.24 -8.24 11.71
CA TYR A 152 1.65 -6.85 11.96
C TYR A 152 3.08 -6.68 12.52
N LEU A 153 3.73 -7.77 12.91
CA LEU A 153 5.12 -7.79 13.34
C LEU A 153 6.09 -7.79 12.16
N TYR A 154 5.66 -8.23 10.98
CA TYR A 154 6.51 -8.51 9.84
C TYR A 154 6.19 -7.59 8.66
N ASP A 155 7.22 -7.22 7.91
CA ASP A 155 7.03 -6.56 6.63
C ASP A 155 6.60 -7.53 5.52
N ALA A 156 6.30 -7.00 4.34
CA ALA A 156 5.89 -7.78 3.17
C ALA A 156 6.96 -8.75 2.62
N TRP A 157 8.17 -8.76 3.19
CA TRP A 157 9.25 -9.72 2.90
C TRP A 157 9.45 -10.75 4.03
N GLY A 158 8.65 -10.67 5.10
CA GLY A 158 8.71 -11.58 6.24
C GLY A 158 9.77 -11.20 7.27
N THR A 159 10.32 -9.99 7.19
CA THR A 159 11.29 -9.50 8.17
C THR A 159 10.59 -8.69 9.24
N GLU A 160 10.88 -8.97 10.49
CA GLU A 160 10.26 -8.28 11.61
C GLU A 160 10.62 -6.79 11.65
N TYR A 161 9.63 -5.93 11.89
CA TYR A 161 9.85 -4.49 12.08
C TYR A 161 10.75 -4.23 13.28
N LYS A 162 11.58 -3.19 13.18
CA LYS A 162 12.38 -2.71 14.30
C LYS A 162 12.13 -1.24 14.57
N TYR A 163 12.36 -0.84 15.81
CA TYR A 163 12.46 0.57 16.13
C TYR A 163 13.67 1.20 15.43
N TRP A 164 13.44 2.34 14.79
CA TRP A 164 14.48 3.21 14.29
C TRP A 164 14.97 4.08 15.46
N ILE A 165 16.16 3.76 15.95
CA ILE A 165 16.80 4.44 17.07
C ILE A 165 18.02 5.20 16.56
N GLU A 166 18.13 6.47 16.93
CA GLU A 166 19.27 7.32 16.62
C GLU A 166 19.54 8.21 17.85
N ASN A 167 20.81 8.39 18.23
CA ASN A 167 21.20 9.19 19.41
C ASN A 167 20.44 8.83 20.71
N ASN A 168 20.16 7.53 20.92
CA ASN A 168 19.40 7.01 22.06
C ASN A 168 17.92 7.47 22.12
N GLU A 169 17.39 8.00 21.02
CA GLU A 169 15.99 8.35 20.85
C GLU A 169 15.32 7.41 19.85
N THR A 170 14.09 6.97 20.14
CA THR A 170 13.29 6.20 19.18
C THR A 170 12.55 7.15 18.26
N LEU A 171 13.03 7.26 17.03
CA LEU A 171 12.49 8.16 16.02
C LEU A 171 11.28 7.58 15.28
N GLY A 172 11.18 6.25 15.19
CA GLY A 172 10.13 5.62 14.41
C GLY A 172 10.27 4.12 14.25
N LEU A 173 9.73 3.60 13.15
CA LEU A 173 9.83 2.21 12.73
C LEU A 173 10.67 2.08 11.47
N LYS A 174 11.31 0.92 11.32
CA LYS A 174 12.04 0.53 10.12
C LYS A 174 11.76 -0.91 9.72
N SER A 175 11.67 -1.14 8.41
CA SER A 175 11.66 -2.45 7.75
C SER A 175 12.98 -2.64 7.01
N ALA A 176 13.45 -3.88 6.97
CA ALA A 176 14.68 -4.25 6.25
C ALA A 176 14.49 -4.22 4.74
N GLY A 177 13.24 -4.29 4.25
CA GLY A 177 12.97 -4.16 2.83
C GLY A 177 13.33 -5.42 2.03
N PRO A 178 13.57 -5.27 0.72
CA PRO A 178 13.74 -6.39 -0.21
C PRO A 178 14.85 -7.39 0.10
N ASP A 179 15.96 -6.95 0.69
CA ASP A 179 17.10 -7.82 0.99
C ASP A 179 16.98 -8.54 2.34
N GLY A 180 16.02 -8.14 3.19
CA GLY A 180 15.80 -8.69 4.52
C GLY A 180 16.91 -8.37 5.53
N LEU A 181 17.82 -7.47 5.21
CA LEU A 181 18.93 -7.05 6.04
C LEU A 181 18.82 -5.56 6.37
N PHE A 182 18.90 -5.24 7.66
CA PHE A 182 18.93 -3.83 8.04
C PHE A 182 20.25 -3.20 7.64
N TRP A 183 20.20 -1.95 7.16
CA TRP A 183 21.42 -1.20 6.83
C TRP A 183 22.43 -1.20 7.98
N GLY A 184 23.69 -1.51 7.66
CA GLY A 184 24.80 -1.66 8.61
C GLY A 184 25.03 -3.09 9.12
N GLN A 185 24.16 -4.05 8.78
CA GLN A 185 24.43 -5.47 9.04
C GLN A 185 25.44 -6.04 8.03
N PRO A 186 26.28 -7.02 8.43
CA PRO A 186 27.14 -7.73 7.50
C PRO A 186 26.32 -8.35 6.36
N GLY A 187 26.70 -8.05 5.12
CA GLY A 187 26.00 -8.54 3.92
C GLY A 187 25.02 -7.55 3.29
N ALA A 188 24.67 -6.45 3.97
CA ALA A 188 23.89 -5.37 3.37
C ALA A 188 24.75 -4.62 2.34
N VAL A 189 24.39 -4.72 1.06
CA VAL A 189 25.16 -4.10 -0.06
C VAL A 189 24.66 -2.69 -0.36
N LYS A 190 23.39 -2.42 -0.08
CA LYS A 190 22.71 -1.15 -0.39
C LYS A 190 21.74 -0.82 0.75
N ASP A 191 21.56 0.47 1.04
CA ASP A 191 20.47 0.91 1.92
C ASP A 191 19.15 0.90 1.14
N ASP A 192 18.33 -0.12 1.37
CA ASP A 192 16.94 -0.23 0.90
C ASP A 192 15.92 -0.30 2.06
N ASP A 193 16.37 -0.01 3.29
CA ASP A 193 15.53 0.11 4.47
C ASP A 193 14.35 1.08 4.21
N ILE A 194 13.19 0.74 4.75
CA ILE A 194 12.01 1.60 4.73
C ILE A 194 11.82 2.15 6.13
N LYS A 195 11.75 3.48 6.28
CA LYS A 195 11.66 4.15 7.59
C LYS A 195 10.42 5.04 7.65
N VAL A 196 9.66 4.94 8.75
CA VAL A 196 8.52 5.82 9.06
C VAL A 196 8.77 6.45 10.42
N ARG A 197 8.73 7.77 10.48
CA ARG A 197 8.91 8.53 11.72
C ARG A 197 7.61 8.58 12.53
N PHE A 198 7.74 8.60 13.86
CA PHE A 198 6.67 8.93 14.80
C PHE A 198 6.29 10.40 14.77
#